data_AF-A0A9E5IZF7-F1
#
_entry.id   AF-A0A9E5IZF7-F1
#
_cell.length_a   1.000
_cell.length_b   1.000
_cell.length_c   1.000
_cell.angle_alpha   90.00
_cell.angle_beta   90.00
_cell.angle_gamma   90.00
#
_symmetry.space_group_name_H-M   'P 1'
#
loop_
_entity.id
_entity.type
_entity.pdbx_description
1 polymer ?
#
loop_
_entity_poly.entity_id
_entity_poly.type
_entity_poly.pdbx_seq_one_letter_code
_entity_poly.pdbx_strand_id
1 'polypeptide(L)'
;MKSYGEEFYLKESEAMAKLFADFPEAYENAGLIAGRCELELELGGNKFPAFAVPEGMTRESYFRKLCQEGLVRRYGPRAGTDKELKERLEFEMGVIEKTGFVSYFLIVWDFIDYAKKKGIPVGPGRGSAAGSLVSYVLGITDLCPIRYGLLFERFLNPERISPPDIDIDFCPDRREEVIAYVRNKYGERAVAQIITFGTMGAKMAVRDVGRVMGMSFGETSRIADLIPKVPGAKLSDALKQVPELKNLSPMRRGW
;
A
#
# COMPACT_ATOMS: atom_id res chain seq x y z
N MET A 1 -8.18 -13.89 -36.38
CA MET A 1 -7.21 -13.46 -35.35
C MET A 1 -6.48 -12.25 -35.93
N LYS A 2 -6.56 -11.06 -35.32
CA LYS A 2 -5.77 -9.91 -35.79
C LYS A 2 -4.31 -10.21 -35.41
N SER A 3 -3.47 -10.49 -36.41
CA SER A 3 -2.02 -10.59 -36.21
C SER A 3 -1.46 -9.18 -36.25
N TYR A 4 -0.63 -8.83 -35.26
CA TYR A 4 0.26 -7.69 -35.40
C TYR A 4 1.30 -8.06 -36.46
N GLY A 5 1.71 -7.09 -37.29
CA GLY A 5 2.81 -7.27 -38.22
C GLY A 5 4.16 -7.20 -37.49
N GLU A 6 5.26 -7.48 -38.20
CA GLU A 6 6.61 -7.43 -37.62
C GLU A 6 7.08 -5.99 -37.31
N GLU A 7 6.41 -4.99 -37.89
CA GLU A 7 6.78 -3.57 -37.81
C GLU A 7 6.23 -2.83 -36.56
N PHE A 8 5.56 -3.54 -35.63
CA PHE A 8 4.91 -2.96 -34.45
C PHE A 8 5.83 -2.98 -33.21
N TYR A 9 6.93 -2.26 -33.29
CA TYR A 9 7.87 -2.06 -32.17
C TYR A 9 8.30 -0.59 -32.10
N LEU A 10 8.97 -0.20 -31.02
CA LEU A 10 9.52 1.15 -30.89
C LEU A 10 10.74 1.28 -31.82
N LYS A 11 10.54 1.93 -32.97
CA LYS A 11 11.58 2.16 -33.97
C LYS A 11 12.47 3.34 -33.60
N GLU A 12 13.71 3.26 -34.04
CA GLU A 12 14.67 4.37 -33.96
C GLU A 12 14.20 5.58 -34.78
N SER A 13 14.63 6.75 -34.35
CA SER A 13 14.23 8.03 -34.94
C SER A 13 14.52 8.11 -36.44
N GLU A 14 15.70 7.69 -36.87
CA GLU A 14 16.11 7.70 -38.28
C GLU A 14 15.29 6.72 -39.13
N ALA A 15 14.90 5.58 -38.56
CA ALA A 15 14.03 4.63 -39.23
C ALA A 15 12.63 5.22 -39.42
N MET A 16 12.16 6.05 -38.48
CA MET A 16 10.89 6.78 -38.61
C MET A 16 10.93 7.93 -39.60
N ALA A 17 12.00 8.71 -39.63
CA ALA A 17 12.18 9.74 -40.64
C ALA A 17 12.19 9.13 -42.07
N LYS A 18 12.83 7.97 -42.26
CA LYS A 18 12.84 7.26 -43.55
C LYS A 18 11.46 6.71 -43.92
N LEU A 19 10.72 6.12 -42.96
CA LEU A 19 9.39 5.56 -43.23
C LEU A 19 8.40 6.65 -43.66
N PHE A 20 8.53 7.85 -43.10
CA PHE A 20 7.68 9.01 -43.39
C PHE A 20 8.35 10.01 -44.35
N ALA A 21 9.30 9.57 -45.18
CA ALA A 21 10.03 10.47 -46.09
C ALA A 21 9.10 11.22 -47.06
N ASP A 22 7.99 10.60 -47.47
CA ASP A 22 6.97 11.22 -48.32
C ASP A 22 6.09 12.24 -47.57
N PHE A 23 6.12 12.24 -46.23
CA PHE A 23 5.34 13.13 -45.36
C PHE A 23 6.19 13.63 -44.17
N PRO A 24 7.22 14.46 -44.40
CA PRO A 24 8.12 14.93 -43.35
C PRO A 24 7.39 15.64 -42.19
N GLU A 25 6.35 16.40 -42.52
CA GLU A 25 5.50 17.09 -41.54
C GLU A 25 4.83 16.12 -40.56
N ALA A 26 4.50 14.89 -40.97
CA ALA A 26 3.89 13.91 -40.07
C ALA A 26 4.88 13.47 -38.98
N TYR A 27 6.15 13.32 -39.32
CA TYR A 27 7.23 13.03 -38.39
C TYR A 27 7.54 14.25 -37.50
N GLU A 28 7.67 15.44 -38.08
CA GLU A 28 7.97 16.68 -37.34
C GLU A 28 6.85 17.05 -36.35
N ASN A 29 5.58 16.91 -36.76
CA ASN A 29 4.44 17.22 -35.91
C ASN A 29 4.39 16.36 -34.64
N ALA A 30 4.87 15.11 -34.69
CA ALA A 30 4.95 14.28 -33.48
C ALA A 30 5.88 14.91 -32.43
N GLY A 31 7.04 15.43 -32.85
CA GLY A 31 7.96 16.17 -31.99
C GLY A 31 7.37 17.49 -31.48
N LEU A 32 6.68 18.23 -32.35
CA LEU A 32 5.99 19.47 -31.96
C LEU A 32 4.88 19.24 -30.94
N ILE A 33 4.09 18.18 -31.10
CA ILE A 33 3.04 17.79 -30.14
C ILE A 33 3.68 17.41 -28.81
N ALA A 34 4.70 16.54 -28.83
CA ALA A 34 5.43 16.15 -27.62
C ALA A 34 6.01 17.36 -26.87
N GLY A 35 6.59 18.32 -27.60
CA GLY A 35 7.13 19.56 -27.02
C GLY A 35 6.08 20.52 -26.46
N ARG A 36 4.80 20.37 -26.82
CA ARG A 36 3.67 21.15 -26.27
C ARG A 36 3.00 20.45 -25.07
N CYS A 37 3.30 19.17 -24.84
CA CYS A 37 2.74 18.41 -23.75
C CYS A 37 3.52 18.66 -22.47
N GLU A 38 3.04 19.60 -21.65
CA GLU A 38 3.53 19.82 -20.28
C GLU A 38 2.46 19.34 -19.28
N LEU A 39 2.77 18.27 -18.55
CA LEU A 39 1.91 17.73 -17.51
C LEU A 39 2.74 17.50 -16.26
N GLU A 40 2.44 18.25 -15.21
CA GLU A 40 3.01 18.02 -13.89
C GLU A 40 2.05 17.19 -13.04
N LEU A 41 2.54 16.05 -12.56
CA LEU A 41 1.84 15.23 -11.56
C LEU A 41 2.56 15.40 -10.24
N GLU A 42 1.87 16.01 -9.26
CA GLU A 42 2.36 16.06 -7.88
C GLU A 42 2.42 14.63 -7.31
N LEU A 43 3.63 14.06 -7.25
CA LEU A 43 3.88 12.76 -6.65
C LEU A 43 4.35 12.96 -5.21
N GLY A 44 3.66 12.31 -4.27
CA GLY A 44 3.92 12.47 -2.85
C GLY A 44 3.13 13.60 -2.20
N GLY A 45 3.33 13.79 -0.90
CA GLY A 45 2.49 14.65 -0.07
C GLY A 45 1.19 13.95 0.35
N ASN A 46 0.76 14.21 1.58
CA ASN A 46 -0.42 13.55 2.13
C ASN A 46 -1.65 14.44 1.98
N LYS A 47 -2.64 13.95 1.24
CA LYS A 47 -3.96 14.59 1.10
C LYS A 47 -4.97 13.86 1.99
N PHE A 48 -4.89 14.08 3.31
CA PHE A 48 -5.85 13.48 4.24
C PHE A 48 -7.21 14.20 4.18
N PRO A 49 -8.33 13.45 4.21
CA PRO A 49 -9.65 14.05 4.40
C PRO A 49 -9.70 14.90 5.67
N ALA A 50 -10.47 15.98 5.63
CA ALA A 50 -10.77 16.73 6.85
C ALA A 50 -11.68 15.88 7.76
N PHE A 51 -11.36 15.84 9.06
CA PHE A 51 -12.22 15.20 10.06
C PHE A 51 -13.13 16.24 10.71
N ALA A 52 -14.45 16.06 10.60
CA ALA A 52 -15.42 16.92 11.26
C ALA A 52 -15.40 16.66 12.78
N VAL A 53 -15.26 17.72 13.56
CA VAL A 53 -15.24 17.68 15.03
C VAL A 53 -16.48 18.37 15.61
N PRO A 54 -16.84 18.08 16.88
CA PRO A 54 -17.93 18.79 17.55
C PRO A 54 -17.74 20.31 17.55
N GLU A 55 -18.87 21.03 17.58
CA GLU A 55 -18.88 22.50 17.57
C GLU A 55 -18.05 23.07 18.74
N GLY A 56 -17.26 24.11 18.44
CA GLY A 56 -16.37 24.74 19.41
C GLY A 56 -15.05 24.01 19.68
N MET A 57 -14.77 22.89 19.00
CA MET A 57 -13.49 22.17 19.12
C MET A 57 -12.62 22.30 17.87
N THR A 58 -11.31 22.20 18.04
CA THR A 58 -10.36 21.96 16.94
C THR A 58 -10.07 20.47 16.83
N ARG A 59 -9.44 20.04 15.72
CA ARG A 59 -9.04 18.63 15.56
C ARG A 59 -8.06 18.20 16.64
N GLU A 60 -7.13 19.08 16.97
CA GLU A 60 -6.10 18.90 17.98
C GLU A 60 -6.74 18.80 19.39
N SER A 61 -7.67 19.70 19.72
CA SER A 61 -8.34 19.65 21.04
C SER A 61 -9.25 18.43 21.19
N TYR A 62 -9.94 18.04 20.11
CA TYR A 62 -10.75 16.83 20.09
C TYR A 62 -9.88 15.56 20.18
N PHE A 63 -8.78 15.50 19.45
CA PHE A 63 -7.80 14.40 19.51
C PHE A 63 -7.21 14.25 20.92
N ARG A 64 -6.75 15.34 21.54
CA ARG A 64 -6.26 15.32 22.92
C ARG A 64 -7.32 14.82 23.91
N LYS A 65 -8.57 15.28 23.77
CA LYS A 65 -9.69 14.82 24.60
C LYS A 65 -9.87 13.30 24.50
N LEU A 66 -9.91 12.76 23.28
CA LEU A 66 -10.06 11.31 23.06
C LEU A 66 -8.89 10.51 23.64
N CYS A 67 -7.66 10.99 23.48
CA CYS A 67 -6.47 10.35 24.05
C CYS A 67 -6.52 10.31 25.59
N GLN A 68 -6.93 11.41 26.23
CA GLN A 68 -7.07 11.49 27.68
C GLN A 68 -8.18 10.56 28.20
N GLU A 69 -9.35 10.57 27.56
CA GLU A 69 -10.45 9.64 27.88
C GLU A 69 -10.03 8.18 27.69
N GLY A 70 -9.30 7.88 26.62
CA GLY A 70 -8.76 6.57 26.33
C GLY A 70 -7.73 6.11 27.37
N LEU A 71 -6.87 7.01 27.85
CA LEU A 71 -5.89 6.73 28.90
C LEU A 71 -6.58 6.32 30.19
N VAL A 72 -7.60 7.07 30.61
CA VAL A 72 -8.44 6.73 31.78
C VAL A 72 -9.14 5.40 31.58
N ARG A 73 -9.67 5.12 30.38
CA ARG A 73 -10.33 3.84 30.07
C ARG A 73 -9.38 2.64 30.17
N ARG A 74 -8.13 2.77 29.70
CA ARG A 74 -7.14 1.67 29.69
C ARG A 74 -6.42 1.48 31.03
N TYR A 75 -6.19 2.55 31.79
CA TYR A 75 -5.34 2.52 32.99
C TYR A 75 -6.06 2.90 34.29
N GLY A 76 -7.32 3.33 34.24
CA GLY A 76 -8.11 3.66 35.43
C GLY A 76 -7.44 4.72 36.32
N PRO A 77 -7.37 4.52 37.64
CA PRO A 77 -6.72 5.46 38.57
C PRO A 77 -5.26 5.78 38.23
N ARG A 78 -4.55 4.82 37.61
CA ARG A 78 -3.14 4.98 37.23
C ARG A 78 -2.93 6.06 36.18
N ALA A 79 -3.95 6.36 35.36
CA ALA A 79 -3.90 7.47 34.39
C ALA A 79 -3.67 8.84 35.08
N GLY A 80 -4.13 8.99 36.32
CA GLY A 80 -4.00 10.23 37.09
C GLY A 80 -2.71 10.34 37.89
N THR A 81 -2.07 9.22 38.23
CA THR A 81 -0.95 9.17 39.19
C THR A 81 0.39 8.81 38.55
N ASP A 82 0.38 8.12 37.41
CA ASP A 82 1.60 7.67 36.74
C ASP A 82 2.17 8.77 35.84
N LYS A 83 3.35 9.26 36.22
CA LYS A 83 4.05 10.33 35.51
C LYS A 83 4.59 9.86 34.15
N GLU A 84 5.07 8.62 34.07
CA GLU A 84 5.65 8.04 32.84
C GLU A 84 4.58 7.93 31.75
N LEU A 85 3.38 7.47 32.10
CA LEU A 85 2.26 7.36 31.16
C LEU A 85 1.85 8.74 30.60
N LYS A 86 1.77 9.75 31.47
CA LYS A 86 1.40 11.11 31.06
C LYS A 86 2.46 11.75 30.18
N GLU A 87 3.73 11.63 30.57
CA GLU A 87 4.85 12.17 29.79
C GLU A 87 4.95 11.51 28.43
N ARG A 88 4.80 10.17 28.35
CA ARG A 88 4.78 9.45 27.09
C ARG A 88 3.61 9.86 26.21
N LEU A 89 2.39 9.96 26.76
CA LEU A 89 1.21 10.35 25.99
C LEU A 89 1.35 11.78 25.45
N GLU A 90 1.81 12.72 26.28
CA GLU A 90 1.97 14.12 25.86
C GLU A 90 3.08 14.29 24.82
N PHE A 91 4.19 13.55 24.95
CA PHE A 91 5.23 13.48 23.93
C PHE A 91 4.67 12.99 22.58
N GLU A 92 3.98 11.84 22.57
CA GLU A 92 3.42 11.28 21.34
C GLU A 92 2.38 12.21 20.70
N MET A 93 1.45 12.77 21.49
CA MET A 93 0.46 13.71 20.99
C MET A 93 1.12 14.96 20.39
N GLY A 94 2.14 15.51 21.05
CA GLY A 94 2.89 16.65 20.55
C GLY A 94 3.63 16.37 19.23
N VAL A 95 4.19 15.16 19.05
CA VAL A 95 4.80 14.77 17.77
C VAL A 95 3.74 14.64 16.66
N ILE A 96 2.60 14.02 16.95
CA ILE A 96 1.50 13.83 15.98
C ILE A 96 0.92 15.18 15.53
N GLU A 97 0.79 16.13 16.46
CA GLU A 97 0.37 17.50 16.18
C GLU A 97 1.37 18.22 15.28
N LYS A 98 2.66 18.20 15.63
CA LYS A 98 3.73 18.85 14.85
C LYS A 98 3.89 18.29 13.44
N THR A 99 3.60 17.01 13.26
CA THR A 99 3.72 16.32 11.96
C THR A 99 2.46 16.45 11.09
N GLY A 100 1.36 17.00 11.63
CA GLY A 100 0.11 17.17 10.90
C GLY A 100 -0.73 15.90 10.73
N PHE A 101 -0.42 14.83 11.48
CA PHE A 101 -1.10 13.54 11.36
C PHE A 101 -2.35 13.39 12.24
N VAL A 102 -2.78 14.45 12.93
CA VAL A 102 -3.98 14.44 13.78
C VAL A 102 -5.23 13.94 13.04
N SER A 103 -5.46 14.42 11.82
CA SER A 103 -6.64 13.98 11.04
C SER A 103 -6.56 12.51 10.68
N TYR A 104 -5.37 12.01 10.37
CA TYR A 104 -5.16 10.59 10.05
C TYR A 104 -5.52 9.70 11.25
N PHE A 105 -5.04 10.04 12.45
CA PHE A 105 -5.40 9.33 13.68
C PHE A 105 -6.89 9.38 13.99
N LEU A 106 -7.53 10.54 13.82
CA LEU A 106 -8.98 10.67 14.03
C LEU A 106 -9.79 9.81 13.05
N ILE A 107 -9.41 9.80 11.77
CA ILE A 107 -10.06 8.95 10.76
C ILE A 107 -9.91 7.47 11.14
N VAL A 108 -8.69 7.04 11.47
CA VAL A 108 -8.40 5.65 11.84
C VAL A 108 -9.15 5.22 13.10
N TRP A 109 -9.11 6.06 14.14
CA TRP A 109 -9.86 5.84 15.36
C TRP A 109 -11.36 5.68 15.09
N ASP A 110 -11.93 6.53 14.24
CA ASP A 110 -13.37 6.63 14.04
C ASP A 110 -13.98 5.38 13.41
N PHE A 111 -13.39 4.85 12.33
CA PHE A 111 -13.94 3.63 11.73
C PHE A 111 -13.64 2.37 12.56
N ILE A 112 -12.58 2.36 13.37
CA ILE A 112 -12.32 1.28 14.34
C ILE A 112 -13.33 1.34 15.49
N ASP A 113 -13.60 2.51 16.04
CA ASP A 113 -14.59 2.71 17.10
C ASP A 113 -16.00 2.35 16.60
N TYR A 114 -16.35 2.73 15.36
CA TYR A 114 -17.57 2.27 14.71
C TYR A 114 -17.65 0.75 14.62
N ALA A 115 -16.59 0.11 14.12
CA ALA A 115 -16.54 -1.35 13.99
C ALA A 115 -16.71 -2.04 15.35
N LYS A 116 -15.97 -1.60 16.38
CA LYS A 116 -16.05 -2.12 17.74
C LYS A 116 -17.47 -1.94 18.34
N LYS A 117 -18.10 -0.77 18.17
CA LYS A 117 -19.48 -0.50 18.63
C LYS A 117 -20.54 -1.35 17.92
N LYS A 118 -20.31 -1.73 16.66
CA LYS A 118 -21.18 -2.63 15.88
C LYS A 118 -20.85 -4.11 16.06
N GLY A 119 -19.94 -4.45 16.97
CA GLY A 119 -19.50 -5.82 17.22
C GLY A 119 -18.79 -6.45 16.01
N ILE A 120 -18.21 -5.66 15.12
CA ILE A 120 -17.38 -6.15 14.02
C ILE A 120 -15.99 -6.45 14.59
N PRO A 121 -15.48 -7.69 14.47
CA PRO A 121 -14.14 -8.01 14.95
C PRO A 121 -13.08 -7.19 14.21
N VAL A 122 -12.21 -6.55 14.98
CA VAL A 122 -11.04 -5.80 14.51
C VAL A 122 -9.80 -6.52 15.04
N GLY A 123 -8.80 -6.72 14.20
CA GLY A 123 -7.51 -7.28 14.62
C GLY A 123 -6.82 -6.40 15.67
N PRO A 124 -5.85 -6.93 16.43
CA PRO A 124 -5.17 -6.20 17.51
C PRO A 124 -4.27 -5.04 17.04
N GLY A 125 -4.21 -4.79 15.72
CA GLY A 125 -3.25 -3.93 15.03
C GLY A 125 -1.93 -4.66 14.76
N ARG A 126 -1.34 -4.44 13.59
CA ARG A 126 -0.03 -5.01 13.21
C ARG A 126 0.97 -3.91 12.84
N GLY A 127 2.24 -4.30 12.72
CA GLY A 127 3.31 -3.39 12.33
C GLY A 127 3.77 -2.46 13.45
N SER A 128 4.31 -1.31 13.07
CA SER A 128 4.90 -0.37 14.03
C SER A 128 3.86 0.39 14.85
N ALA A 129 2.58 0.44 14.42
CA ALA A 129 1.49 1.10 15.16
C ALA A 129 1.35 0.63 16.61
N ALA A 130 1.70 -0.62 16.91
CA ALA A 130 1.70 -1.17 18.27
C ALA A 130 2.67 -0.47 19.23
N GLY A 131 3.68 0.26 18.73
CA GLY A 131 4.63 1.04 19.53
C GLY A 131 4.11 2.37 20.06
N SER A 132 2.92 2.80 19.62
CA SER A 132 2.33 4.08 20.03
C SER A 132 1.33 3.89 21.18
N LEU A 133 1.55 4.61 22.28
CA LEU A 133 0.61 4.73 23.38
C LEU A 133 -0.68 5.42 22.92
N VAL A 134 -0.60 6.43 22.05
CA VAL A 134 -1.77 7.06 21.42
C VAL A 134 -2.64 6.02 20.70
N SER A 135 -2.03 5.16 19.90
CA SER A 135 -2.76 4.10 19.18
C SER A 135 -3.44 3.13 20.15
N TYR A 136 -2.78 2.80 21.26
CA TYR A 136 -3.34 1.91 22.29
C TYR A 136 -4.53 2.53 23.05
N VAL A 137 -4.43 3.80 23.45
CA VAL A 137 -5.49 4.49 24.21
C VAL A 137 -6.70 4.83 23.36
N LEU A 138 -6.50 5.15 22.08
CA LEU A 138 -7.60 5.31 21.12
C LEU A 138 -8.24 3.95 20.76
N GLY A 139 -7.61 2.84 21.10
CA GLY A 139 -8.11 1.51 20.78
C GLY A 139 -7.89 1.10 19.32
N ILE A 140 -6.98 1.79 18.62
CA ILE A 140 -6.48 1.41 17.30
C ILE A 140 -5.67 0.11 17.41
N THR A 141 -4.86 0.00 18.46
CA THR A 141 -4.16 -1.23 18.83
C THR A 141 -4.65 -1.72 20.19
N ASP A 142 -4.54 -3.03 20.40
CA ASP A 142 -4.92 -3.68 21.67
C ASP A 142 -3.71 -4.17 22.47
N LEU A 143 -2.49 -3.88 22.01
CA LEU A 143 -1.23 -4.22 22.66
C LEU A 143 -0.65 -3.01 23.41
N CYS A 144 -0.39 -3.18 24.71
CA CYS A 144 0.11 -2.11 25.58
C CYS A 144 1.62 -1.86 25.36
N PRO A 145 2.05 -0.73 24.74
CA PRO A 145 3.46 -0.52 24.39
C PRO A 145 4.37 -0.43 25.61
N ILE A 146 3.88 0.16 26.71
CA ILE A 146 4.64 0.33 27.96
C ILE A 146 4.97 -1.03 28.58
N ARG A 147 4.01 -1.96 28.58
CA ARG A 147 4.20 -3.30 29.16
C ARG A 147 5.28 -4.10 28.43
N TYR A 148 5.40 -3.91 27.12
CA TYR A 148 6.31 -4.67 26.26
C TYR A 148 7.53 -3.87 25.80
N GLY A 149 7.75 -2.66 26.33
CA GLY A 149 8.90 -1.82 25.98
C GLY A 149 8.93 -1.39 24.51
N LEU A 150 7.76 -1.19 23.89
CA LEU A 150 7.69 -0.80 22.48
C LEU A 150 7.93 0.71 22.29
N LEU A 151 8.73 1.01 21.26
CA LEU A 151 9.22 2.36 20.97
C LEU A 151 8.28 3.08 19.99
N PHE A 152 7.96 4.32 20.28
CA PHE A 152 7.11 5.16 19.44
C PHE A 152 7.86 5.63 18.19
N GLU A 153 9.15 5.89 18.31
CA GLU A 153 10.03 6.43 17.27
C GLU A 153 10.18 5.46 16.09
N ARG A 154 9.96 4.15 16.33
CA ARG A 154 9.89 3.14 15.27
C ARG A 154 8.62 3.28 14.42
N PHE A 155 7.56 3.82 15.00
CA PHE A 155 6.31 4.10 14.31
C PHE A 155 6.33 5.46 13.63
N LEU A 156 6.62 6.51 14.40
CA LEU A 156 6.66 7.88 13.92
C LEU A 156 7.94 8.55 14.42
N ASN A 157 8.88 8.76 13.50
CA ASN A 157 10.13 9.42 13.80
C ASN A 157 9.97 10.95 13.61
N PRO A 158 10.15 11.78 14.65
CA PRO A 158 10.03 13.23 14.54
C PRO A 158 11.05 13.86 13.57
N GLU A 159 12.21 13.23 13.36
CA GLU A 159 13.26 13.70 12.43
C GLU A 159 12.98 13.31 10.97
N ARG A 160 12.06 12.37 10.75
CA ARG A 160 11.70 11.89 9.41
C ARG A 160 10.18 11.81 9.28
N ILE A 161 9.59 12.92 8.84
CA ILE A 161 8.15 13.02 8.58
C ILE A 161 7.80 12.13 7.40
N SER A 162 7.23 10.96 7.69
CA SER A 162 6.64 10.06 6.71
C SER A 162 5.25 9.67 7.21
N PRO A 163 4.25 9.54 6.32
CA PRO A 163 2.92 9.09 6.71
C PRO A 163 3.02 7.75 7.46
N PRO A 164 2.44 7.66 8.67
CA PRO A 164 2.45 6.42 9.42
C PRO A 164 1.52 5.40 8.76
N ASP A 165 2.03 4.20 8.49
CA ASP A 165 1.22 3.11 7.95
C ASP A 165 0.55 2.33 9.11
N ILE A 166 -0.77 2.48 9.26
CA ILE A 166 -1.56 1.75 10.27
C ILE A 166 -2.36 0.68 9.55
N ASP A 167 -1.77 -0.49 9.50
CA ASP A 167 -2.40 -1.69 8.99
C ASP A 167 -3.49 -2.22 9.94
N ILE A 168 -4.73 -2.25 9.46
CA ILE A 168 -5.90 -2.69 10.24
C ILE A 168 -6.59 -3.85 9.54
N ASP A 169 -6.80 -4.91 10.30
CA ASP A 169 -7.51 -6.10 9.86
C ASP A 169 -8.97 -6.06 10.31
N PHE A 170 -9.88 -6.25 9.37
CA PHE A 170 -11.30 -6.45 9.63
C PHE A 170 -11.70 -7.88 9.25
N CYS A 171 -12.68 -8.44 9.96
CA CYS A 171 -13.30 -9.70 9.58
C CYS A 171 -13.79 -9.62 8.11
N PRO A 172 -13.38 -10.55 7.22
CA PRO A 172 -13.72 -10.49 5.80
C PRO A 172 -15.22 -10.36 5.54
N ASP A 173 -16.05 -11.08 6.30
CA ASP A 173 -17.50 -11.16 6.09
C ASP A 173 -18.23 -9.84 6.39
N ARG A 174 -17.66 -8.99 7.28
CA ARG A 174 -18.28 -7.74 7.73
C ARG A 174 -17.47 -6.50 7.38
N ARG A 175 -16.40 -6.65 6.60
CA ARG A 175 -15.54 -5.53 6.15
C ARG A 175 -16.32 -4.51 5.32
N GLU A 176 -17.25 -4.96 4.50
CA GLU A 176 -18.07 -4.09 3.65
C GLU A 176 -18.93 -3.11 4.46
N GLU A 177 -19.37 -3.47 5.68
CA GLU A 177 -20.10 -2.54 6.56
C GLU A 177 -19.24 -1.35 6.98
N VAL A 178 -17.94 -1.58 7.22
CA VAL A 178 -16.99 -0.53 7.57
C VAL A 178 -16.68 0.34 6.35
N ILE A 179 -16.52 -0.27 5.17
CA ILE A 179 -16.31 0.47 3.92
C ILE A 179 -17.53 1.36 3.61
N ALA A 180 -18.74 0.83 3.77
CA ALA A 180 -19.98 1.58 3.58
C ALA A 180 -20.08 2.75 4.57
N TYR A 181 -19.69 2.55 5.84
CA TYR A 181 -19.62 3.63 6.82
C TYR A 181 -18.66 4.74 6.39
N VAL A 182 -17.43 4.39 6.00
CA VAL A 182 -16.42 5.35 5.52
C VAL A 182 -16.95 6.08 4.27
N ARG A 183 -17.59 5.38 3.33
CA ARG A 183 -18.19 5.96 2.13
C ARG A 183 -19.30 6.96 2.46
N ASN A 184 -20.19 6.63 3.39
CA ASN A 184 -21.27 7.52 3.81
C ASN A 184 -20.74 8.76 4.55
N LYS A 185 -19.67 8.60 5.34
CA LYS A 185 -19.10 9.69 6.15
C LYS A 185 -18.25 10.67 5.35
N TYR A 186 -17.37 10.16 4.49
CA TYR A 186 -16.42 10.98 3.72
C TYR A 186 -16.88 11.30 2.30
N GLY A 187 -18.00 10.71 1.88
CA GLY A 187 -18.62 10.94 0.58
C GLY A 187 -18.33 9.83 -0.43
N GLU A 188 -19.36 9.47 -1.19
CA GLU A 188 -19.31 8.36 -2.15
C GLU A 188 -18.22 8.52 -3.21
N ARG A 189 -17.97 9.76 -3.65
CA ARG A 189 -16.97 10.08 -4.67
C ARG A 189 -15.54 10.20 -4.13
N ALA A 190 -15.36 10.17 -2.81
CA ALA A 190 -14.06 10.31 -2.15
C ALA A 190 -13.48 8.96 -1.67
N VAL A 191 -14.22 7.86 -1.81
CA VAL A 191 -13.84 6.54 -1.30
C VAL A 191 -13.87 5.50 -2.42
N ALA A 192 -12.70 4.94 -2.74
CA ALA A 192 -12.54 3.89 -3.74
C ALA A 192 -11.62 2.78 -3.22
N GLN A 193 -11.71 1.59 -3.84
CA GLN A 193 -10.75 0.52 -3.59
C GLN A 193 -9.50 0.71 -4.44
N ILE A 194 -8.37 0.24 -3.94
CA ILE A 194 -7.11 0.22 -4.67
C ILE A 194 -7.07 -1.05 -5.53
N ILE A 195 -6.80 -0.89 -6.82
CA ILE A 195 -6.70 -2.02 -7.74
C ILE A 195 -5.43 -2.84 -7.47
N THR A 196 -5.53 -4.15 -7.68
CA THR A 196 -4.38 -5.06 -7.71
C THR A 196 -4.18 -5.60 -9.11
N PHE A 197 -2.96 -5.49 -9.63
CA PHE A 197 -2.61 -6.07 -10.92
C PHE A 197 -2.03 -7.47 -10.75
N GLY A 198 -2.69 -8.47 -11.33
CA GLY A 198 -2.14 -9.81 -11.44
C GLY A 198 -0.99 -9.82 -12.47
N THR A 199 0.18 -10.30 -12.07
CA THR A 199 1.32 -10.47 -12.98
C THR A 199 1.48 -11.94 -13.35
N MET A 200 2.09 -12.21 -14.52
CA MET A 200 2.45 -13.57 -14.90
C MET A 200 3.66 -14.03 -14.08
N GLY A 201 3.42 -14.73 -12.97
CA GLY A 201 4.48 -15.37 -12.20
C GLY A 201 5.26 -16.39 -13.04
N ALA A 202 6.51 -16.68 -12.65
CA ALA A 202 7.42 -17.56 -13.40
C ALA A 202 6.80 -18.90 -13.85
N LYS A 203 6.08 -19.57 -12.94
CA LYS A 203 5.40 -20.84 -13.23
C LYS A 203 4.24 -20.69 -14.21
N MET A 204 3.45 -19.62 -14.07
CA MET A 204 2.34 -19.33 -14.97
C MET A 204 2.86 -19.00 -16.37
N ALA A 205 3.92 -18.19 -16.47
CA ALA A 205 4.55 -17.87 -17.74
C ALA A 205 5.01 -19.11 -18.51
N VAL A 206 5.67 -20.06 -17.83
CA VAL A 206 6.07 -21.35 -18.46
C VAL A 206 4.86 -22.14 -18.95
N ARG A 207 3.80 -22.24 -18.13
CA ARG A 207 2.59 -22.99 -18.49
C ARG A 207 1.84 -22.37 -19.66
N ASP A 208 1.68 -21.04 -19.65
CA ASP A 208 0.94 -20.34 -20.69
C ASP A 208 1.70 -20.29 -22.01
N VAL A 209 3.00 -20.02 -22.00
CA VAL A 209 3.84 -20.08 -23.21
C VAL A 209 3.90 -21.50 -23.76
N GLY A 210 4.09 -22.50 -22.90
CA GLY A 210 4.12 -23.90 -23.33
C GLY A 210 2.79 -24.35 -23.96
N ARG A 211 1.65 -23.90 -23.41
CA ARG A 211 0.32 -24.14 -24.02
C ARG A 211 0.23 -23.54 -25.42
N VAL A 212 0.69 -22.30 -25.61
CA VAL A 212 0.71 -21.64 -26.92
C VAL A 212 1.63 -22.38 -27.90
N MET A 213 2.73 -22.95 -27.42
CA MET A 213 3.65 -23.77 -28.21
C MET A 213 3.13 -25.19 -28.50
N GLY A 214 1.92 -25.55 -28.03
CA GLY A 214 1.32 -26.87 -28.25
C GLY A 214 1.82 -27.98 -27.32
N MET A 215 2.53 -27.64 -26.24
CA MET A 215 2.97 -28.62 -25.24
C MET A 215 1.79 -29.12 -24.40
N SER A 216 1.87 -30.37 -23.94
CA SER A 216 0.85 -30.94 -23.05
C SER A 216 0.89 -30.30 -21.64
N PHE A 217 -0.22 -30.44 -20.92
CA PHE A 217 -0.29 -30.01 -19.52
C PHE A 217 0.75 -30.73 -18.63
N GLY A 218 0.98 -32.01 -18.88
CA GLY A 218 1.96 -32.80 -18.11
C GLY A 218 3.39 -32.29 -18.28
N GLU A 219 3.78 -31.98 -19.52
CA GLU A 219 5.10 -31.44 -19.84
C GLU A 219 5.31 -30.05 -19.23
N THR A 220 4.34 -29.16 -19.40
CA THR A 220 4.41 -27.79 -18.86
C THR A 220 4.37 -27.77 -17.33
N SER A 221 3.61 -28.65 -16.68
CA SER A 221 3.63 -28.76 -15.22
C SER A 221 4.98 -29.27 -14.73
N ARG A 222 5.55 -30.29 -15.36
CA ARG A 222 6.88 -30.83 -14.99
C ARG A 222 7.94 -29.73 -14.98
N ILE A 223 7.98 -28.90 -16.02
CA ILE A 223 8.94 -27.78 -16.10
C ILE A 223 8.63 -26.71 -15.05
N ALA A 224 7.36 -26.35 -14.88
CA ALA A 224 6.96 -25.35 -13.89
C ALA A 224 7.22 -25.80 -12.44
N ASP A 225 7.17 -27.09 -12.15
CA ASP A 225 7.40 -27.65 -10.82
C ASP A 225 8.87 -27.61 -10.40
N LEU A 226 9.80 -27.60 -11.37
CA LEU A 226 11.24 -27.36 -11.13
C LEU A 226 11.55 -25.94 -10.62
N ILE A 227 10.65 -24.97 -10.86
CA ILE A 227 10.84 -23.60 -10.36
C ILE A 227 10.63 -23.59 -8.83
N PRO A 228 11.59 -23.07 -8.02
CA PRO A 228 11.47 -23.02 -6.57
C PRO A 228 10.19 -22.32 -6.11
N LYS A 229 9.56 -22.85 -5.05
CA LYS A 229 8.34 -22.27 -4.44
C LYS A 229 8.68 -21.16 -3.45
N VAL A 230 9.55 -20.23 -3.85
CA VAL A 230 9.92 -19.06 -3.05
C VAL A 230 9.10 -17.85 -3.53
N PRO A 231 8.51 -17.05 -2.62
CA PRO A 231 7.83 -15.81 -3.02
C PRO A 231 8.75 -14.92 -3.87
N GLY A 232 8.26 -14.46 -5.02
CA GLY A 232 9.04 -13.60 -5.93
C GLY A 232 10.10 -14.33 -6.78
N ALA A 233 10.09 -15.66 -6.84
CA ALA A 233 11.03 -16.41 -7.68
C ALA A 233 10.98 -15.99 -9.15
N LYS A 234 12.13 -15.60 -9.70
CA LYS A 234 12.30 -15.25 -11.12
C LYS A 234 12.81 -16.44 -11.93
N LEU A 235 12.42 -16.51 -13.21
CA LEU A 235 12.91 -17.54 -14.12
C LEU A 235 14.44 -17.50 -14.29
N SER A 236 15.03 -16.30 -14.33
CA SER A 236 16.48 -16.10 -14.41
C SER A 236 17.24 -16.76 -13.26
N ASP A 237 16.65 -16.73 -12.07
CA ASP A 237 17.28 -17.25 -10.85
C ASP A 237 17.10 -18.78 -10.78
N ALA A 238 15.90 -19.26 -11.15
CA ALA A 238 15.62 -20.68 -11.28
C ALA A 238 16.58 -21.37 -12.29
N LEU A 239 16.85 -20.75 -13.44
CA LEU A 239 17.79 -21.26 -14.44
C LEU A 239 19.25 -21.36 -13.95
N LYS A 240 19.65 -20.49 -13.01
CA LYS A 240 20.99 -20.51 -12.41
C LYS A 240 21.11 -21.56 -11.30
N GLN A 241 20.04 -21.76 -10.55
CA GLN A 241 20.02 -22.59 -9.33
C GLN A 241 19.68 -24.05 -9.60
N VAL A 242 18.90 -24.35 -10.65
CA VAL A 242 18.39 -25.70 -10.95
C VAL A 242 19.09 -26.24 -12.19
N PRO A 243 20.04 -27.19 -12.06
CA PRO A 243 20.77 -27.76 -13.19
C PRO A 243 19.86 -28.41 -14.25
N GLU A 244 18.74 -29.01 -13.82
CA GLU A 244 17.77 -29.66 -14.70
C GLU A 244 17.10 -28.67 -15.65
N LEU A 245 16.74 -27.46 -15.18
CA LEU A 245 16.21 -26.39 -16.03
C LEU A 245 17.26 -25.89 -17.03
N LYS A 246 18.53 -25.83 -16.60
CA LYS A 246 19.64 -25.45 -17.48
C LYS A 246 19.87 -26.49 -18.59
N ASN A 247 19.71 -27.78 -18.29
CA ASN A 247 19.86 -28.85 -19.26
C ASN A 247 18.68 -28.93 -20.25
N LEU A 248 17.48 -28.51 -19.82
CA LEU A 248 16.28 -28.41 -20.67
C LEU A 248 16.30 -27.18 -21.58
N SER A 249 17.00 -26.11 -21.18
CA SER A 249 17.26 -24.96 -22.03
C SER A 249 18.33 -25.35 -23.05
N PRO A 250 18.02 -25.49 -24.36
CA PRO A 250 19.09 -25.63 -25.33
C PRO A 250 20.02 -24.41 -25.18
N MET A 251 21.31 -24.66 -24.94
CA MET A 251 22.35 -23.64 -25.08
C MET A 251 22.05 -22.90 -26.39
N ARG A 252 21.83 -21.59 -26.30
CA ARG A 252 21.55 -20.72 -27.45
C ARG A 252 22.44 -21.11 -28.63
N ARG A 253 21.87 -21.69 -29.69
CA ARG A 253 22.32 -21.32 -31.04
C ARG A 253 21.86 -19.88 -31.20
N GLY A 254 22.79 -19.00 -31.55
CA GLY A 254 22.65 -17.54 -31.48
C GLY A 254 21.33 -17.02 -32.00
N TRP A 255 20.78 -16.06 -31.26
CA TRP A 255 20.04 -14.95 -31.83
C TRP A 255 21.05 -13.82 -32.03
#